data_AF-A0A970SCT7-F1
#
_entry.id   AF-A0A970SCT7-F1
#
_cell.length_a   1.000
_cell.length_b   1.000
_cell.length_c   1.000
_cell.angle_alpha   90.00
_cell.angle_beta   90.00
_cell.angle_gamma   90.00
#
_symmetry.space_group_name_H-M   'P 1'
#
loop_
_entity.id
_entity.type
_entity.pdbx_description
1 polymer ?
#
loop_
_entity_poly.entity_id
_entity_poly.type
_entity_poly.pdbx_seq_one_letter_code
_entity_poly.pdbx_strand_id
1 'polypeptide(L)'
;MLISTVVVAQTPPVQVMQLNQQALTAYGNLDIAEALELLKQAEGLCAQNNLTGNPLARTYLNLGMVEYGGNGDSGAALEYFRKAMCLDNTVKLDPLNSTPEMEALLVLAKNQATSLEACADTRPTPVSPTTPDTPTQTQPAAPVMNNVIRHTPVTQQKELFPIPLYAQTNPDEDVKSVILYYRTVGERIFQQLPMKPYEGGWAATIDCDVLTTFEPTGIDYYIAVLDSATQLLATAGTEAQPFQVSIVQVLTDAFPVLPNASPPTQCQRTCPPWNPDCNKGGSGACKDYGDFCSADSDCCDDMVCASGTCEPGKAGRKRGGGGSDEEFEHKVRIMLSAGTGLGVVSSGTYDANDFPNMYSGFKVGNDAGMALNKLHFRAGVMVALPVEKLEVGVTFRGDLPLAPGYSALAPSVIANASYRILGSNAIKGVQLLGVFGLGWMNVMHRIPFDDCAMQDINESDLTYTCSPLDWYEQDSSYAVTRNGFRKSGFLGVELGVDANFWLTKNFGLNLGVMFDVLFPTFAFNMDFQGGVALRF
;
A
#
# COMPACT_ATOMS: atom_id res chain seq x y z
N MET A 1 15.53 -44.02 39.89
CA MET A 1 16.08 -42.84 39.20
C MET A 1 14.91 -41.93 38.88
N LEU A 2 14.84 -40.76 39.54
CA LEU A 2 13.86 -39.73 39.23
C LEU A 2 14.41 -38.93 38.04
N ILE A 3 13.67 -38.90 36.94
CA ILE A 3 13.99 -38.09 35.77
C ILE A 3 13.52 -36.67 36.07
N SER A 4 14.45 -35.77 36.36
CA SER A 4 14.18 -34.33 36.45
C SER A 4 14.03 -33.75 35.04
N THR A 5 12.81 -33.39 34.66
CA THR A 5 12.54 -32.55 33.50
C THR A 5 13.10 -31.15 33.76
N VAL A 6 14.13 -30.76 33.00
CA VAL A 6 14.64 -29.39 32.99
C VAL A 6 13.73 -28.58 32.08
N VAL A 7 12.87 -27.75 32.67
CA VAL A 7 12.14 -26.70 31.95
C VAL A 7 13.15 -25.60 31.65
N VAL A 8 13.58 -25.47 30.39
CA VAL A 8 14.41 -24.34 29.97
C VAL A 8 13.50 -23.11 29.92
N ALA A 9 13.67 -22.19 30.86
CA ALA A 9 12.91 -20.95 30.91
C ALA A 9 13.29 -20.07 29.70
N GLN A 10 12.30 -19.66 28.90
CA GLN A 10 12.51 -18.69 27.82
C GLN A 10 13.01 -17.37 28.39
N THR A 11 13.92 -16.68 27.69
CA THR A 11 14.43 -15.39 28.17
C THR A 11 13.35 -14.29 28.07
N PRO A 12 13.35 -13.29 28.98
CA PRO A 12 12.34 -12.24 28.96
C PRO A 12 12.15 -11.51 27.61
N PRO A 13 13.21 -11.19 26.83
CA PRO A 13 13.03 -10.58 25.50
C PRO A 13 12.27 -11.47 24.51
N VAL A 14 12.51 -12.79 24.53
CA VAL A 14 11.82 -13.75 23.65
C VAL A 14 10.34 -13.84 24.02
N GLN A 15 10.03 -13.84 25.32
CA GLN A 15 8.65 -13.82 25.81
C GLN A 15 7.90 -12.54 25.39
N VAL A 16 8.55 -11.36 25.49
CA VAL A 16 7.97 -10.09 25.01
C VAL A 16 7.67 -10.15 23.51
N MET A 17 8.59 -10.71 22.70
CA MET A 17 8.37 -10.86 21.26
C MET A 17 7.19 -11.80 20.95
N GLN A 18 7.07 -12.91 21.67
CA GLN A 18 5.95 -13.85 21.50
C GLN A 18 4.61 -13.20 21.86
N LEU A 19 4.53 -12.45 22.97
CA LEU A 19 3.32 -11.71 23.35
C LEU A 19 2.93 -10.68 22.29
N ASN A 20 3.91 -9.96 21.73
CA ASN A 20 3.67 -9.03 20.63
C ASN A 20 3.10 -9.74 19.38
N GLN A 21 3.65 -10.90 19.01
CA GLN A 21 3.15 -11.66 17.86
C GLN A 21 1.74 -12.22 18.09
N GLN A 22 1.47 -12.73 19.30
CA GLN A 22 0.15 -13.22 19.69
C GLN A 22 -0.88 -12.08 19.68
N ALA A 23 -0.51 -10.89 20.17
CA ALA A 23 -1.38 -9.73 20.14
C ALA A 23 -1.74 -9.29 18.71
N LEU A 24 -0.78 -9.29 17.78
CA LEU A 24 -1.05 -8.97 16.38
C LEU A 24 -1.95 -10.03 15.71
N THR A 25 -1.81 -11.30 16.12
CA THR A 25 -2.70 -12.38 15.67
C THR A 25 -4.13 -12.16 16.20
N ALA A 26 -4.28 -11.83 17.49
CA ALA A 26 -5.58 -11.51 18.09
C ALA A 26 -6.23 -10.28 17.43
N TYR A 27 -5.45 -9.22 17.20
CA TYR A 27 -5.89 -8.03 16.48
C TYR A 27 -6.35 -8.34 15.05
N GLY A 28 -5.60 -9.16 14.31
CA GLY A 28 -6.00 -9.63 12.97
C GLY A 28 -7.27 -10.47 12.97
N ASN A 29 -7.56 -11.17 14.08
CA ASN A 29 -8.82 -11.89 14.30
C ASN A 29 -9.94 -10.99 14.84
N LEU A 30 -9.72 -9.68 14.92
CA LEU A 30 -10.62 -8.67 15.48
C LEU A 30 -10.92 -8.86 16.99
N ASP A 31 -10.10 -9.63 17.71
CA ASP A 31 -10.16 -9.73 19.17
C ASP A 31 -9.33 -8.61 19.82
N ILE A 32 -9.91 -7.42 19.82
CA ILE A 32 -9.25 -6.19 20.29
C ILE A 32 -8.93 -6.26 21.79
N ALA A 33 -9.80 -6.90 22.57
CA ALA A 33 -9.63 -7.02 24.02
C ALA A 33 -8.43 -7.92 24.36
N GLU A 34 -8.34 -9.09 23.72
CA GLU A 34 -7.21 -10.01 23.89
C GLU A 34 -5.90 -9.36 23.42
N ALA A 35 -5.91 -8.67 22.28
CA ALA A 35 -4.73 -7.97 21.76
C ALA A 35 -4.18 -6.93 22.76
N LEU A 36 -5.05 -6.09 23.34
CA LEU A 36 -4.65 -5.11 24.35
C LEU A 36 -4.13 -5.76 25.63
N GLU A 37 -4.75 -6.87 26.06
CA GLU A 37 -4.31 -7.60 27.25
C GLU A 37 -2.89 -8.16 27.05
N LEU A 38 -2.64 -8.85 25.94
CA LEU A 38 -1.34 -9.42 25.61
C LEU A 38 -0.24 -8.35 25.51
N LEU A 39 -0.55 -7.19 24.93
CA LEU A 39 0.40 -6.08 24.83
C LEU A 39 0.70 -5.43 26.19
N LYS A 40 -0.31 -5.30 27.06
CA LYS A 40 -0.10 -4.82 28.45
C LYS A 40 0.72 -5.82 29.27
N GLN A 41 0.55 -7.12 29.04
CA GLN A 41 1.41 -8.14 29.63
C GLN A 41 2.86 -8.01 29.13
N ALA A 42 3.07 -7.75 27.83
CA ALA A 42 4.39 -7.51 27.25
C ALA A 42 5.07 -6.26 27.84
N GLU A 43 4.32 -5.16 27.99
CA GLU A 43 4.79 -3.93 28.64
C GLU A 43 5.20 -4.19 30.10
N GLY A 44 4.35 -4.90 30.86
CA GLY A 44 4.63 -5.27 32.24
C GLY A 44 5.88 -6.15 32.38
N LEU A 45 6.08 -7.09 31.45
CA LEU A 45 7.28 -7.94 31.43
C LEU A 45 8.54 -7.14 31.10
N CYS A 46 8.45 -6.14 30.22
CA CYS A 46 9.55 -5.20 29.97
C CYS A 46 9.90 -4.41 31.24
N ALA A 47 8.90 -3.88 31.94
CA ALA A 47 9.11 -3.10 33.15
C ALA A 47 9.77 -3.93 34.27
N GLN A 48 9.31 -5.16 34.49
CA GLN A 48 9.86 -6.06 35.52
C GLN A 48 11.32 -6.43 35.27
N ASN A 49 11.73 -6.52 34.01
CA ASN A 49 13.07 -6.97 33.61
C ASN A 49 13.98 -5.83 33.15
N ASN A 50 13.56 -4.58 33.32
CA ASN A 50 14.26 -3.38 32.83
C ASN A 50 14.63 -3.47 31.34
N LEU A 51 13.75 -4.06 30.52
CA LEU A 51 13.94 -4.12 29.07
C LEU A 51 13.63 -2.75 28.47
N THR A 52 14.60 -2.17 27.78
CA THR A 52 14.47 -0.87 27.09
C THR A 52 14.80 -1.00 25.60
N GLY A 53 14.53 0.04 24.82
CA GLY A 53 14.84 0.07 23.38
C GLY A 53 13.82 -0.71 22.55
N ASN A 54 14.30 -1.45 21.54
CA ASN A 54 13.47 -2.01 20.47
C ASN A 54 12.30 -2.92 20.95
N PRO A 55 12.45 -3.86 21.92
CA PRO A 55 11.34 -4.72 22.35
C PRO A 55 10.18 -3.93 22.97
N LEU A 56 10.48 -2.93 23.80
CA LEU A 56 9.48 -2.07 24.41
C LEU A 56 8.91 -1.06 23.39
N ALA A 57 9.75 -0.53 22.50
CA ALA A 57 9.31 0.36 21.42
C ALA A 57 8.28 -0.33 20.50
N ARG A 58 8.53 -1.59 20.11
CA ARG A 58 7.59 -2.41 19.33
C ARG A 58 6.29 -2.67 20.09
N THR A 59 6.36 -2.92 21.39
CA THR A 59 5.17 -3.10 22.24
C THR A 59 4.30 -1.84 22.23
N TYR A 60 4.89 -0.66 22.40
CA TYR A 60 4.16 0.60 22.30
C TYR A 60 3.64 0.88 20.88
N LEU A 61 4.40 0.53 19.85
CA LEU A 61 3.95 0.67 18.46
C LEU A 61 2.68 -0.18 18.22
N ASN A 62 2.68 -1.42 18.69
CA ASN A 62 1.52 -2.31 18.56
C ASN A 62 0.33 -1.83 19.42
N LEU A 63 0.57 -1.30 20.62
CA LEU A 63 -0.49 -0.68 21.43
C LEU A 63 -1.16 0.48 20.68
N GLY A 64 -0.36 1.37 20.07
CA GLY A 64 -0.91 2.48 19.31
C GLY A 64 -1.73 2.04 18.09
N MET A 65 -1.30 0.96 17.42
CA MET A 65 -2.02 0.37 16.31
C MET A 65 -3.38 -0.20 16.73
N VAL A 66 -3.42 -0.95 17.84
CA VAL A 66 -4.66 -1.56 18.35
C VAL A 66 -5.62 -0.50 18.90
N GLU A 67 -5.13 0.55 19.57
CA GLU A 67 -5.99 1.65 20.02
C GLU A 67 -6.61 2.42 18.85
N TYR A 68 -5.83 2.70 17.80
CA TYR A 68 -6.33 3.39 16.62
C TYR A 68 -7.32 2.53 15.83
N GLY A 69 -6.91 1.33 15.42
CA GLY A 69 -7.68 0.49 14.50
C GLY A 69 -8.77 -0.34 15.20
N GLY A 70 -8.59 -0.68 16.47
CA GLY A 70 -9.54 -1.45 17.26
C GLY A 70 -10.54 -0.58 18.02
N ASN A 71 -10.06 0.45 18.73
CA ASN A 71 -10.91 1.31 19.58
C ASN A 71 -11.30 2.64 18.91
N GLY A 72 -10.69 3.00 17.78
CA GLY A 72 -10.89 4.31 17.16
C GLY A 72 -10.29 5.47 17.96
N ASP A 73 -9.45 5.18 18.96
CA ASP A 73 -8.88 6.18 19.86
C ASP A 73 -7.54 6.70 19.30
N SER A 74 -7.64 7.72 18.46
CA SER A 74 -6.46 8.39 17.88
C SER A 74 -5.62 9.15 18.91
N GLY A 75 -6.19 9.54 20.04
CA GLY A 75 -5.46 10.21 21.12
C GLY A 75 -4.54 9.24 21.86
N ALA A 76 -5.09 8.09 22.27
CA ALA A 76 -4.31 7.02 22.90
C ALA A 76 -3.24 6.48 21.95
N ALA A 77 -3.58 6.29 20.67
CA ALA A 77 -2.65 5.83 19.66
C ALA A 77 -1.44 6.77 19.48
N LEU A 78 -1.68 8.08 19.42
CA LEU A 78 -0.62 9.08 19.31
C LEU A 78 0.34 9.02 20.51
N GLU A 79 -0.18 8.90 21.73
CA GLU A 79 0.65 8.78 22.93
C GLU A 79 1.53 7.53 22.89
N TYR A 80 0.99 6.38 22.51
CA TYR A 80 1.78 5.16 22.39
C TYR A 80 2.83 5.24 21.28
N PHE A 81 2.49 5.79 20.12
CA PHE A 81 3.45 6.04 19.05
C PHE A 81 4.57 6.97 19.51
N ARG A 82 4.26 8.01 20.30
CA ARG A 82 5.27 8.92 20.87
C ARG A 82 6.20 8.17 21.83
N LYS A 83 5.66 7.32 22.71
CA LYS A 83 6.47 6.45 23.59
C LYS A 83 7.39 5.54 22.78
N ALA A 84 6.90 4.95 21.69
CA ALA A 84 7.69 4.11 20.79
C ALA A 84 8.85 4.89 20.16
N MET A 85 8.57 6.07 19.59
CA MET A 85 9.56 6.93 18.93
C MET A 85 10.64 7.45 19.90
N CYS A 86 10.29 7.68 21.17
CA CYS A 86 11.25 8.08 22.20
C CYS A 86 12.24 6.96 22.57
N LEU A 87 11.85 5.70 22.38
CA LEU A 87 12.69 4.54 22.68
C LEU A 87 13.51 4.08 21.47
N ASP A 88 12.92 4.11 20.28
CA ASP A 88 13.55 3.71 19.03
C ASP A 88 12.85 4.41 17.85
N ASN A 89 13.52 5.40 17.24
CA ASN A 89 12.96 6.18 16.13
C ASN A 89 13.02 5.48 14.76
N THR A 90 13.52 4.24 14.73
CA THR A 90 13.67 3.41 13.53
C THR A 90 12.52 2.42 13.36
N VAL A 91 11.68 2.21 14.40
CA VAL A 91 10.52 1.33 14.30
C VAL A 91 9.48 1.90 13.33
N LYS A 92 8.84 1.00 12.58
CA LYS A 92 7.83 1.33 11.56
C LYS A 92 6.61 0.45 11.76
N LEU A 93 5.43 0.99 11.50
CA LEU A 93 4.19 0.23 11.46
C LEU A 93 4.27 -0.88 10.41
N ASP A 94 3.62 -2.00 10.68
CA ASP A 94 3.43 -3.07 9.70
C ASP A 94 2.31 -2.67 8.72
N PRO A 95 2.61 -2.50 7.42
CA PRO A 95 1.61 -2.12 6.42
C PRO A 95 0.44 -3.11 6.23
N LEU A 96 0.48 -4.32 6.84
CA LEU A 96 -0.67 -5.24 6.89
C LEU A 96 -1.72 -4.82 7.91
N ASN A 97 -1.28 -4.19 8.98
CA ASN A 97 -2.11 -3.94 10.15
C ASN A 97 -2.30 -2.42 10.40
N SER A 98 -1.67 -1.58 9.58
CA SER A 98 -1.81 -0.12 9.60
C SER A 98 -2.55 0.44 8.37
N THR A 99 -3.14 1.62 8.56
CA THR A 99 -3.72 2.42 7.47
C THR A 99 -2.83 3.65 7.19
N PRO A 100 -2.96 4.31 6.02
CA PRO A 100 -2.22 5.55 5.73
C PRO A 100 -2.42 6.65 6.79
N GLU A 101 -3.60 6.72 7.40
CA GLU A 101 -3.91 7.67 8.48
C GLU A 101 -3.13 7.35 9.75
N MET A 102 -2.97 6.06 10.07
CA MET A 102 -2.17 5.61 11.19
C MET A 102 -0.67 5.88 10.97
N GLU A 103 -0.18 5.72 9.73
CA GLU A 103 1.18 6.13 9.36
C GLU A 103 1.38 7.64 9.50
N ALA A 104 0.40 8.45 9.10
CA ALA A 104 0.44 9.90 9.31
C ALA A 104 0.50 10.25 10.80
N LEU A 105 -0.21 9.51 11.66
CA LEU A 105 -0.18 9.68 13.11
C LEU A 105 1.19 9.29 13.71
N LEU A 106 1.83 8.24 13.19
CA LEU A 106 3.20 7.87 13.57
C LEU A 106 4.22 8.94 13.16
N VAL A 107 4.07 9.54 11.97
CA VAL A 107 4.92 10.66 11.52
C VAL A 107 4.74 11.87 12.44
N LEU A 108 3.50 12.18 12.84
CA LEU A 108 3.22 13.23 13.82
C LEU A 108 3.92 12.92 15.16
N ALA A 109 3.79 11.68 15.66
CA ALA A 109 4.45 11.24 16.89
C ALA A 109 5.97 11.38 16.82
N LYS A 110 6.57 11.04 15.67
CA LYS A 110 8.01 11.17 15.42
C LYS A 110 8.47 12.62 15.49
N ASN A 111 7.70 13.54 14.90
CA ASN A 111 8.00 14.97 14.97
C ASN A 111 7.90 15.48 16.41
N GLN A 112 6.93 15.01 17.21
CA GLN A 112 6.80 15.39 18.62
C GLN A 112 7.93 14.83 19.49
N ALA A 113 8.39 13.60 19.22
CA ALA A 113 9.47 12.94 19.93
C ALA A 113 10.85 13.59 19.71
N THR A 114 11.02 14.45 18.69
CA THR A 114 12.28 15.22 18.51
C THR A 114 12.46 16.37 19.51
N SER A 115 11.42 16.70 20.29
CA SER A 115 11.57 17.63 21.42
C SER A 115 12.05 16.88 22.66
N LEU A 116 13.21 17.26 23.21
CA LEU A 116 13.82 16.61 24.39
C LEU A 116 12.90 16.64 25.63
N GLU A 117 11.96 17.60 25.69
CA GLU A 117 10.96 17.71 26.76
C GLU A 117 9.85 16.66 26.65
N ALA A 118 9.49 16.22 25.43
CA ALA A 118 8.43 15.23 25.24
C ALA A 118 8.86 13.82 25.70
N CYS A 119 10.12 13.45 25.51
CA CYS A 119 10.61 12.11 25.85
C CYS A 119 11.05 11.97 27.32
N ALA A 120 10.90 13.00 28.14
CA ALA A 120 11.36 13.00 29.53
C ALA A 120 10.47 12.15 30.46
N ASP A 121 9.21 11.93 30.10
CA ASP A 121 8.19 11.28 30.97
C ASP A 121 8.19 9.74 30.90
N THR A 122 9.04 9.13 30.05
CA THR A 122 9.05 7.67 29.82
C THR A 122 10.27 6.94 30.39
N ARG A 123 11.17 7.65 31.09
CA ARG A 123 12.41 7.06 31.64
C ARG A 123 12.27 6.81 33.15
N PRO A 124 12.39 5.57 33.65
CA PRO A 124 12.68 5.34 35.07
C PRO A 124 14.01 6.02 35.40
N THR A 125 14.01 6.91 36.39
CA THR A 125 15.11 7.79 36.79
C THR A 125 16.38 7.00 37.16
N PRO A 126 17.51 7.18 36.44
CA PRO A 126 18.82 6.75 36.90
C PRO A 126 19.66 7.98 37.29
N VAL A 127 20.32 7.86 38.44
CA VAL A 127 21.22 8.86 39.03
C VAL A 127 22.50 8.99 38.16
N SER A 128 22.85 10.22 37.77
CA SER A 128 24.14 10.61 37.14
C SER A 128 25.14 11.10 38.21
N PRO A 129 26.47 11.26 37.96
CA PRO A 129 27.16 11.70 36.71
C PRO A 129 28.45 10.88 36.36
N THR A 130 29.18 10.99 35.23
CA THR A 130 29.74 12.17 34.50
C THR A 130 30.27 11.76 33.10
N THR A 131 30.28 12.72 32.17
CA THR A 131 30.75 12.88 30.75
C THR A 131 32.25 12.56 30.44
N PRO A 132 32.83 12.73 29.21
CA PRO A 132 32.33 13.25 27.89
C PRO A 132 32.72 12.50 26.57
N ASP A 133 31.97 12.83 25.50
CA ASP A 133 32.22 12.88 24.03
C ASP A 133 33.46 12.26 23.35
N THR A 134 33.24 11.59 22.20
CA THR A 134 33.96 11.77 20.90
C THR A 134 33.21 11.01 19.77
N PRO A 135 33.09 11.58 18.54
CA PRO A 135 32.39 10.96 17.41
C PRO A 135 33.26 9.90 16.71
N THR A 136 32.66 8.86 16.12
CA THR A 136 33.40 7.95 15.23
C THR A 136 32.61 7.57 13.99
N GLN A 137 33.37 7.62 12.89
CA GLN A 137 33.05 7.43 11.49
C GLN A 137 32.63 5.99 11.14
N THR A 138 31.96 5.92 9.99
CA THR A 138 31.59 4.77 9.16
C THR A 138 32.70 3.70 9.05
N GLN A 139 32.38 2.45 9.43
CA GLN A 139 33.25 1.28 9.28
C GLN A 139 32.49 0.12 8.57
N PRO A 140 33.13 -0.69 7.70
CA PRO A 140 32.49 -1.80 7.00
C PRO A 140 31.98 -2.89 7.95
N ALA A 141 30.86 -3.53 7.61
CA ALA A 141 30.14 -4.48 8.46
C ALA A 141 31.01 -5.69 8.88
N ALA A 142 31.24 -5.83 10.19
CA ALA A 142 31.88 -6.97 10.81
C ALA A 142 30.94 -8.20 10.85
N PRO A 143 31.46 -9.44 10.89
CA PRO A 143 30.64 -10.64 11.04
C PRO A 143 29.81 -10.59 12.33
N VAL A 144 28.51 -10.87 12.20
CA VAL A 144 27.59 -10.96 13.35
C VAL A 144 27.93 -12.25 14.11
N MET A 145 28.60 -12.14 15.26
CA MET A 145 29.00 -13.29 16.08
C MET A 145 27.95 -13.58 17.16
N ASN A 146 27.22 -14.68 16.95
CA ASN A 146 26.60 -15.47 18.01
C ASN A 146 27.48 -16.74 18.16
N ASN A 147 27.71 -17.23 19.38
CA ASN A 147 28.57 -18.42 19.61
C ASN A 147 28.08 -19.69 18.89
N VAL A 148 26.85 -19.71 18.38
CA VAL A 148 26.23 -20.83 17.66
C VAL A 148 26.34 -20.69 16.14
N ILE A 149 26.32 -19.46 15.58
CA ILE A 149 26.33 -19.21 14.13
C ILE A 149 27.25 -18.06 13.74
N ARG A 150 28.07 -18.29 12.70
CA ARG A 150 28.89 -17.28 12.03
C ARG A 150 28.45 -17.16 10.58
N HIS A 151 28.18 -15.94 10.16
CA HIS A 151 27.78 -15.62 8.79
C HIS A 151 28.38 -14.28 8.37
N THR A 152 28.83 -14.20 7.12
CA THR A 152 29.27 -12.95 6.49
C THR A 152 28.18 -12.46 5.57
N PRO A 153 27.53 -11.32 5.87
CA PRO A 153 26.42 -10.84 5.06
C PRO A 153 26.84 -10.52 3.62
N VAL A 154 26.06 -11.02 2.67
CA VAL A 154 26.06 -10.53 1.29
C VAL A 154 25.32 -9.18 1.27
N THR A 155 25.96 -8.14 0.74
CA THR A 155 25.41 -6.77 0.68
C THR A 155 25.04 -6.33 -0.74
N GLN A 156 25.65 -6.94 -1.76
CA GLN A 156 25.34 -6.68 -3.17
C GLN A 156 25.36 -7.97 -3.99
N GLN A 157 24.54 -8.02 -5.03
CA GLN A 157 24.64 -9.01 -6.10
C GLN A 157 24.34 -8.37 -7.46
N LYS A 158 24.96 -8.88 -8.52
CA LYS A 158 24.65 -8.47 -9.89
C LYS A 158 23.27 -8.95 -10.32
N GLU A 159 22.53 -8.12 -11.07
CA GLU A 159 21.27 -8.53 -11.69
C GLU A 159 21.43 -9.84 -12.49
N LEU A 160 20.42 -10.71 -12.42
CA LEU A 160 20.44 -12.03 -13.08
C LEU A 160 21.61 -12.94 -12.66
N PHE A 161 22.13 -12.83 -11.43
CA PHE A 161 23.07 -13.82 -10.86
C PHE A 161 22.52 -14.38 -9.55
N PRO A 162 22.46 -15.72 -9.39
CA PRO A 162 21.93 -16.33 -8.16
C PRO A 162 22.76 -15.89 -6.94
N ILE A 163 22.13 -15.84 -5.77
CA ILE A 163 22.76 -15.31 -4.53
C ILE A 163 23.19 -16.49 -3.66
N PRO A 164 24.47 -16.89 -3.64
CA PRO A 164 24.97 -17.91 -2.72
C PRO A 164 25.13 -17.33 -1.30
N LEU A 165 24.65 -18.07 -0.31
CA LEU A 165 24.79 -17.75 1.11
C LEU A 165 25.39 -18.93 1.88
N TYR A 166 26.33 -18.62 2.76
CA TYR A 166 27.05 -19.61 3.57
C TYR A 166 27.06 -19.21 5.05
N ALA A 167 26.83 -20.17 5.93
CA ALA A 167 26.92 -19.99 7.38
C ALA A 167 27.65 -21.16 8.04
N GLN A 168 28.46 -20.87 9.05
CA GLN A 168 29.11 -21.87 9.89
C GLN A 168 28.40 -21.97 11.22
N THR A 169 28.20 -23.19 11.70
CA THR A 169 27.63 -23.44 13.02
C THR A 169 28.69 -24.02 13.95
N ASN A 170 28.54 -23.80 15.26
CA ASN A 170 29.43 -24.39 16.25
C ASN A 170 29.23 -25.93 16.28
N PRO A 171 30.30 -26.74 16.08
CA PRO A 171 30.20 -28.19 16.11
C PRO A 171 29.85 -28.78 17.48
N ASP A 172 30.02 -28.02 18.57
CA ASP A 172 29.67 -28.47 19.94
C ASP A 172 28.17 -28.34 20.25
N GLU A 173 27.39 -27.69 19.38
CA GLU A 173 25.94 -27.50 19.52
C GLU A 173 25.17 -28.58 18.74
N ASP A 174 24.02 -29.03 19.26
CA ASP A 174 23.16 -30.03 18.60
C ASP A 174 22.36 -29.41 17.42
N VAL A 175 23.06 -28.97 16.38
CA VAL A 175 22.44 -28.37 15.20
C VAL A 175 21.91 -29.44 14.26
N LYS A 176 20.59 -29.41 14.00
CA LYS A 176 19.93 -30.36 13.09
C LYS A 176 19.62 -29.75 11.73
N SER A 177 19.18 -28.49 11.70
CA SER A 177 18.82 -27.81 10.46
C SER A 177 19.14 -26.32 10.52
N VAL A 178 19.45 -25.76 9.36
CA VAL A 178 19.65 -24.33 9.18
C VAL A 178 18.74 -23.89 8.05
N ILE A 179 17.95 -22.84 8.30
CA ILE A 179 16.94 -22.33 7.36
C ILE A 179 17.30 -20.89 7.01
N LEU A 180 17.41 -20.62 5.71
CA LEU A 180 17.45 -19.27 5.18
C LEU A 180 16.01 -18.77 5.01
N TYR A 181 15.71 -17.62 5.59
CA TYR A 181 14.48 -16.89 5.36
C TYR A 181 14.80 -15.72 4.44
N TYR A 182 14.16 -15.60 3.28
CA TYR A 182 14.39 -14.48 2.35
C TYR A 182 13.09 -13.95 1.74
N ARG A 183 13.11 -12.70 1.27
CA ARG A 183 12.00 -12.08 0.52
C ARG A 183 12.53 -10.99 -0.41
N THR A 184 11.78 -10.64 -1.45
CA THR A 184 12.13 -9.43 -2.24
C THR A 184 11.79 -8.17 -1.46
N VAL A 185 12.53 -7.07 -1.69
CA VAL A 185 12.23 -5.78 -1.05
C VAL A 185 10.83 -5.33 -1.47
N GLY A 186 9.94 -5.18 -0.49
CA GLY A 186 8.52 -4.85 -0.71
C GLY A 186 7.56 -6.04 -0.50
N GLU A 187 8.07 -7.28 -0.53
CA GLU A 187 7.32 -8.44 -0.06
C GLU A 187 7.22 -8.45 1.46
N ARG A 188 6.12 -9.00 1.97
CA ARG A 188 5.84 -9.01 3.41
C ARG A 188 6.26 -10.32 4.07
N ILE A 189 6.12 -11.43 3.34
CA ILE A 189 6.33 -12.79 3.86
C ILE A 189 7.71 -13.28 3.48
N PHE A 190 8.49 -13.74 4.47
CA PHE A 190 9.73 -14.46 4.22
C PHE A 190 9.44 -15.88 3.73
N GLN A 191 10.04 -16.23 2.59
CA GLN A 191 10.09 -17.58 2.07
C GLN A 191 11.18 -18.36 2.80
N GLN A 192 10.92 -19.65 3.06
CA GLN A 192 11.87 -20.54 3.73
C GLN A 192 12.64 -21.36 2.71
N LEU A 193 13.96 -21.33 2.80
CA LEU A 193 14.86 -22.15 2.01
C LEU A 193 15.80 -22.94 2.93
N PRO A 194 15.61 -24.26 3.07
CA PRO A 194 16.51 -25.10 3.86
C PRO A 194 17.95 -25.03 3.31
N MET A 195 18.91 -24.69 4.17
CA MET A 195 20.33 -24.75 3.83
C MET A 195 20.82 -26.20 3.91
N LYS A 196 21.72 -26.56 3.00
CA LYS A 196 22.31 -27.90 2.92
C LYS A 196 23.72 -27.90 3.51
N PRO A 197 24.16 -28.99 4.18
CA PRO A 197 25.54 -29.11 4.64
C PRO A 197 26.53 -28.92 3.48
N TYR A 198 27.51 -28.05 3.66
CA TYR A 198 28.51 -27.71 2.65
C TYR A 198 29.82 -27.30 3.33
N GLU A 199 30.94 -27.98 3.01
CA GLU A 199 32.30 -27.68 3.48
C GLU A 199 32.40 -27.14 4.92
N GLY A 200 32.02 -27.96 5.91
CA GLY A 200 32.14 -27.60 7.33
C GLY A 200 31.14 -26.54 7.81
N GLY A 201 30.15 -26.19 7.00
CA GLY A 201 29.04 -25.31 7.35
C GLY A 201 27.78 -25.68 6.56
N TRP A 202 26.99 -24.66 6.25
CA TRP A 202 25.68 -24.76 5.60
C TRP A 202 25.60 -23.76 4.46
N ALA A 203 25.08 -24.17 3.31
CA ALA A 203 24.92 -23.33 2.14
C ALA A 203 23.49 -23.39 1.58
N ALA A 204 23.00 -22.25 1.11
CA ALA A 204 21.82 -22.13 0.27
C ALA A 204 22.07 -21.11 -0.82
N THR A 205 21.37 -21.24 -1.94
CA THR A 205 21.45 -20.29 -3.04
C THR A 205 20.04 -19.80 -3.35
N ILE A 206 19.84 -18.49 -3.36
CA ILE A 206 18.60 -17.91 -3.91
C ILE A 206 18.74 -17.99 -5.42
N ASP A 207 17.94 -18.88 -6.01
CA ASP A 207 18.09 -19.33 -7.38
C ASP A 207 17.56 -18.32 -8.41
N CYS A 208 17.91 -18.59 -9.66
CA CYS A 208 17.58 -17.76 -10.81
C CYS A 208 16.09 -17.48 -10.98
N ASP A 209 15.20 -18.40 -10.61
CA ASP A 209 13.76 -18.23 -10.77
C ASP A 209 13.24 -16.99 -10.04
N VAL A 210 13.78 -16.69 -8.86
CA VAL A 210 13.41 -15.47 -8.10
C VAL A 210 13.89 -14.22 -8.83
N LEU A 211 15.10 -14.27 -9.37
CA LEU A 211 15.75 -13.12 -9.99
C LEU A 211 15.22 -12.82 -11.40
N THR A 212 14.78 -13.84 -12.14
CA THR A 212 14.20 -13.69 -13.48
C THR A 212 12.71 -13.42 -13.45
N THR A 213 11.97 -13.94 -12.47
CA THR A 213 10.52 -13.76 -12.38
C THR A 213 10.13 -12.42 -11.79
N PHE A 214 10.85 -11.98 -10.74
CA PHE A 214 10.47 -10.77 -9.99
C PHE A 214 11.35 -9.56 -10.29
N GLU A 215 12.49 -9.76 -10.96
CA GLU A 215 13.50 -8.73 -11.25
C GLU A 215 13.70 -7.75 -10.06
N PRO A 216 13.98 -8.26 -8.85
CA PRO A 216 13.92 -7.46 -7.63
C PRO A 216 15.08 -6.46 -7.58
N THR A 217 14.82 -5.28 -7.00
CA THR A 217 15.85 -4.27 -6.73
C THR A 217 16.68 -4.60 -5.48
N GLY A 218 16.20 -5.51 -4.64
CA GLY A 218 16.89 -5.98 -3.45
C GLY A 218 16.24 -7.21 -2.82
N ILE A 219 16.98 -7.90 -1.96
CA ILE A 219 16.53 -9.05 -1.18
C ILE A 219 16.80 -8.81 0.31
N ASP A 220 15.81 -9.02 1.14
CA ASP A 220 15.97 -9.11 2.60
C ASP A 220 16.13 -10.58 2.99
N TYR A 221 17.05 -10.91 3.89
CA TYR A 221 17.17 -12.26 4.43
C TYR A 221 17.70 -12.34 5.86
N TYR A 222 17.44 -13.45 6.54
CA TYR A 222 18.09 -13.84 7.79
C TYR A 222 18.21 -15.36 7.86
N ILE A 223 19.05 -15.87 8.75
CA ILE A 223 19.31 -17.31 8.89
C ILE A 223 18.91 -17.75 10.29
N ALA A 224 18.19 -18.87 10.41
CA ALA A 224 17.83 -19.49 11.68
C ALA A 224 18.46 -20.88 11.80
N VAL A 225 18.96 -21.20 13.00
CA VAL A 225 19.56 -22.49 13.34
C VAL A 225 18.64 -23.22 14.31
N LEU A 226 18.28 -24.45 13.98
CA LEU A 226 17.38 -25.28 14.77
C LEU A 226 18.07 -26.55 15.25
N ASP A 227 17.68 -27.01 16.43
CA ASP A 227 18.14 -28.27 17.01
C ASP A 227 17.35 -29.51 16.55
N SER A 228 17.70 -30.67 17.09
CA SER A 228 17.02 -31.94 16.80
C SER A 228 15.55 -31.97 17.22
N ALA A 229 15.14 -31.12 18.15
CA ALA A 229 13.77 -30.91 18.60
C ALA A 229 13.06 -29.75 17.85
N THR A 230 13.66 -29.23 16.77
CA THR A 230 13.18 -28.08 15.98
C THR A 230 13.08 -26.77 16.76
N GLN A 231 13.78 -26.64 17.89
CA GLN A 231 13.85 -25.41 18.67
C GLN A 231 14.90 -24.46 18.09
N LEU A 232 14.62 -23.16 18.16
CA LEU A 232 15.52 -22.12 17.69
C LEU A 232 16.72 -21.99 18.63
N LEU A 233 17.91 -22.36 18.15
CA LEU A 233 19.18 -22.19 18.87
C LEU A 233 19.75 -20.78 18.68
N ALA A 234 19.69 -20.26 17.45
CA ALA A 234 20.30 -18.99 17.10
C ALA A 234 19.78 -18.43 15.77
N THR A 235 20.01 -17.13 15.56
CA THR A 235 19.83 -16.49 14.25
C THR A 235 21.04 -15.65 13.87
N ALA A 236 21.29 -15.54 12.56
CA ALA A 236 22.12 -14.49 11.97
C ALA A 236 21.18 -13.51 11.26
N GLY A 237 21.08 -12.29 11.77
CA GLY A 237 19.98 -11.37 11.44
C GLY A 237 18.69 -11.81 12.14
N THR A 238 17.60 -11.06 11.92
CA THR A 238 16.25 -11.43 12.38
C THR A 238 15.23 -10.96 11.35
N GLU A 239 13.98 -11.40 11.46
CA GLU A 239 12.89 -10.83 10.67
C GLU A 239 12.74 -9.30 10.87
N ALA A 240 13.05 -8.81 12.07
CA ALA A 240 13.01 -7.38 12.42
C ALA A 240 14.17 -6.57 11.84
N GLN A 241 15.33 -7.21 11.71
CA GLN A 241 16.57 -6.64 11.22
C GLN A 241 17.23 -7.65 10.26
N PRO A 242 16.65 -7.82 9.06
CA PRO A 242 17.23 -8.71 8.07
C PRO A 242 18.51 -8.08 7.50
N PHE A 243 19.37 -8.93 6.97
CA PHE A 243 20.41 -8.49 6.07
C PHE A 243 19.78 -8.09 4.73
N GLN A 244 20.36 -7.08 4.08
CA GLN A 244 19.86 -6.56 2.81
C GLN A 244 20.92 -6.74 1.72
N VAL A 245 20.52 -7.39 0.62
CA VAL A 245 21.29 -7.50 -0.62
C VAL A 245 20.72 -6.51 -1.62
N SER A 246 21.54 -5.57 -2.09
CA SER A 246 21.16 -4.70 -3.22
C SER A 246 21.43 -5.41 -4.55
N ILE A 247 20.46 -5.46 -5.44
CA ILE A 247 20.65 -6.00 -6.79
C ILE A 247 21.08 -4.84 -7.71
N VAL A 248 22.26 -4.96 -8.30
CA VAL A 248 22.93 -3.88 -9.05
C VAL A 248 23.36 -4.33 -10.44
N GLN A 249 23.48 -3.38 -11.38
CA GLN A 249 23.99 -3.67 -12.73
C GLN A 249 25.52 -3.87 -12.74
N VAL A 250 26.23 -3.15 -11.86
CA VAL A 250 27.68 -3.19 -11.71
C VAL A 250 28.02 -3.40 -10.25
N LEU A 251 28.73 -4.50 -9.95
CA LEU A 251 29.23 -4.75 -8.61
C LEU A 251 30.40 -3.81 -8.28
N THR A 252 30.39 -3.25 -7.08
CA THR A 252 31.56 -2.52 -6.55
C THR A 252 32.56 -3.45 -5.85
N ASP A 253 32.09 -4.62 -5.43
CA ASP A 253 32.86 -5.64 -4.71
C ASP A 253 32.98 -6.94 -5.52
N ALA A 254 33.78 -7.89 -5.03
CA ALA A 254 33.87 -9.22 -5.66
C ALA A 254 32.52 -9.95 -5.60
N PHE A 255 32.28 -10.84 -6.57
CA PHE A 255 31.07 -11.68 -6.58
C PHE A 255 30.94 -12.46 -5.27
N PRO A 256 29.74 -12.53 -4.69
CA PRO A 256 29.45 -13.46 -3.62
C PRO A 256 29.67 -14.89 -4.13
N VAL A 257 30.52 -15.65 -3.44
CA VAL A 257 30.83 -17.04 -3.77
C VAL A 257 30.76 -17.91 -2.52
N LEU A 258 30.32 -19.16 -2.69
CA LEU A 258 30.47 -20.16 -1.63
C LEU A 258 31.97 -20.44 -1.41
N PRO A 259 32.37 -20.87 -0.20
CA PRO A 259 33.74 -21.32 0.06
C PRO A 259 34.18 -22.35 -1.00
N ASN A 260 35.38 -22.12 -1.55
CA ASN A 260 36.02 -22.94 -2.58
C ASN A 260 35.20 -23.18 -3.88
N ALA A 261 34.14 -22.39 -4.12
CA ALA A 261 33.35 -22.46 -5.35
C ALA A 261 33.81 -21.42 -6.39
N SER A 262 33.56 -21.73 -7.66
CA SER A 262 33.67 -20.73 -8.73
C SER A 262 32.51 -19.73 -8.66
N PRO A 263 32.68 -18.49 -9.19
CA PRO A 263 31.58 -17.53 -9.29
C PRO A 263 30.33 -18.11 -9.94
N PRO A 264 29.13 -17.73 -9.48
CA PRO A 264 27.88 -18.21 -10.06
C PRO A 264 27.78 -17.81 -11.53
N THR A 265 27.17 -18.67 -12.34
CA THR A 265 26.84 -18.36 -13.73
C THR A 265 25.63 -17.45 -13.81
N GLN A 266 25.60 -16.55 -14.79
CA GLN A 266 24.44 -15.70 -15.05
C GLN A 266 23.20 -16.55 -15.35
N CYS A 267 22.07 -16.15 -14.78
CA CYS A 267 20.76 -16.71 -15.03
C CYS A 267 20.40 -16.57 -16.51
N GLN A 268 19.95 -17.66 -17.11
CA GLN A 268 19.34 -17.59 -18.43
C GLN A 268 17.95 -16.99 -18.27
N ARG A 269 17.67 -15.87 -18.95
CA ARG A 269 16.31 -15.37 -19.12
C ARG A 269 15.53 -16.42 -19.91
N THR A 270 14.83 -17.29 -19.20
CA THR A 270 13.96 -18.29 -19.83
C THR A 270 12.71 -17.53 -20.25
N CYS A 271 12.55 -17.33 -21.55
CA CYS A 271 11.40 -16.66 -22.11
C CYS A 271 10.10 -17.33 -21.66
N PRO A 272 9.20 -16.61 -20.97
CA PRO A 272 7.95 -17.20 -20.56
C PRO A 272 7.13 -17.67 -21.77
N PRO A 273 6.43 -18.81 -21.70
CA PRO A 273 5.68 -19.37 -22.83
C PRO A 273 4.55 -18.45 -23.32
N TRP A 274 4.13 -17.47 -22.52
CA TRP A 274 3.11 -16.48 -22.88
C TRP A 274 3.65 -15.20 -23.53
N ASN A 275 4.97 -15.02 -23.63
CA ASN A 275 5.58 -13.86 -24.29
C ASN A 275 6.08 -14.25 -25.69
N PRO A 276 5.30 -14.00 -26.76
CA PRO A 276 5.64 -14.44 -28.11
C PRO A 276 6.84 -13.70 -28.73
N ASP A 277 7.27 -12.55 -28.19
CA ASP A 277 8.43 -11.82 -28.71
C ASP A 277 9.75 -12.40 -28.19
N CYS A 278 9.75 -12.87 -26.94
CA CYS A 278 10.88 -13.57 -26.35
C CYS A 278 11.09 -14.97 -26.99
N ASN A 279 10.01 -15.67 -27.35
CA ASN A 279 10.07 -17.00 -27.96
C ASN A 279 10.47 -17.04 -29.45
N LYS A 280 10.78 -15.88 -30.07
CA LYS A 280 11.19 -15.82 -31.49
C LYS A 280 12.67 -16.17 -31.73
N GLY A 281 13.48 -16.34 -30.68
CA GLY A 281 14.94 -16.43 -30.80
C GLY A 281 15.56 -17.72 -30.27
N GLY A 282 15.54 -18.81 -31.05
CA GLY A 282 16.45 -19.93 -30.84
C GLY A 282 17.88 -19.54 -31.20
N SER A 283 18.84 -19.72 -30.27
CA SER A 283 20.30 -19.81 -30.50
C SER A 283 20.89 -18.96 -31.64
N GLY A 284 20.63 -17.64 -31.60
CA GLY A 284 21.09 -16.66 -32.59
C GLY A 284 20.33 -15.33 -32.50
N ALA A 285 19.71 -15.06 -31.35
CA ALA A 285 18.86 -13.91 -31.14
C ALA A 285 19.70 -12.63 -31.03
N CYS A 286 19.26 -11.60 -31.73
CA CYS A 286 19.70 -10.23 -31.53
C CYS A 286 19.57 -9.79 -30.06
N LYS A 287 20.36 -8.81 -29.66
CA LYS A 287 20.46 -8.24 -28.32
C LYS A 287 19.35 -7.22 -28.09
N ASP A 288 18.69 -7.31 -26.94
CA ASP A 288 17.49 -6.53 -26.64
C ASP A 288 17.86 -5.19 -25.94
N TYR A 289 16.87 -4.33 -25.67
CA TYR A 289 17.09 -3.04 -25.01
C TYR A 289 17.92 -3.17 -23.72
N GLY A 290 19.01 -2.41 -23.65
CA GLY A 290 19.94 -2.43 -22.50
C GLY A 290 21.02 -3.51 -22.55
N ASP A 291 20.97 -4.46 -23.49
CA ASP A 291 22.03 -5.46 -23.65
C ASP A 291 23.29 -4.85 -24.27
N PHE A 292 24.47 -5.34 -23.87
CA PHE A 292 25.75 -4.85 -24.37
C PHE A 292 26.00 -5.22 -25.83
N CYS A 293 26.19 -4.22 -26.68
CA CYS A 293 26.41 -4.37 -28.11
C CYS A 293 27.77 -3.81 -28.55
N SER A 294 28.29 -4.34 -29.66
CA SER A 294 29.49 -3.82 -30.31
C SER A 294 29.16 -3.13 -31.63
N ALA A 295 27.98 -3.41 -32.20
CA ALA A 295 27.49 -2.82 -33.45
C ALA A 295 25.95 -2.87 -33.51
N ASP A 296 25.33 -2.01 -34.32
CA ASP A 296 23.85 -1.95 -34.48
C ASP A 296 23.24 -3.29 -34.90
N SER A 297 23.97 -4.09 -35.70
CA SER A 297 23.53 -5.43 -36.12
C SER A 297 23.47 -6.45 -35.00
N ASP A 298 24.10 -6.16 -33.86
CA ASP A 298 23.95 -6.98 -32.68
C ASP A 298 22.57 -6.78 -32.05
N CYS A 299 21.94 -5.62 -32.24
CA CYS A 299 20.68 -5.25 -31.62
C CYS A 299 19.48 -5.73 -32.43
N CYS A 300 18.34 -5.94 -31.76
CA CYS A 300 17.12 -6.32 -32.43
C CYS A 300 16.55 -5.21 -33.34
N ASP A 301 15.61 -5.60 -34.21
CA ASP A 301 15.01 -4.70 -35.19
C ASP A 301 14.50 -3.40 -34.50
N ASP A 302 14.73 -2.27 -35.20
CA ASP A 302 14.45 -0.90 -34.73
C ASP A 302 15.29 -0.39 -33.54
N MET A 303 16.37 -1.10 -33.18
CA MET A 303 17.37 -0.64 -32.21
C MET A 303 18.74 -0.37 -32.85
N VAL A 304 19.51 0.49 -32.20
CA VAL A 304 20.90 0.84 -32.56
C VAL A 304 21.79 0.64 -31.35
N CYS A 305 23.06 0.35 -31.60
CA CYS A 305 24.04 0.21 -30.57
C CYS A 305 24.57 1.59 -30.18
N ALA A 306 23.98 2.18 -29.13
CA ALA A 306 24.35 3.48 -28.62
C ALA A 306 25.04 3.32 -27.26
N SER A 307 26.21 3.94 -27.12
CA SER A 307 26.99 3.90 -25.86
C SER A 307 27.38 2.49 -25.39
N GLY A 308 27.46 1.52 -26.30
CA GLY A 308 27.78 0.12 -25.98
C GLY A 308 26.60 -0.71 -25.48
N THR A 309 25.38 -0.17 -25.56
CA THR A 309 24.13 -0.85 -25.20
C THR A 309 23.08 -0.66 -26.31
N CYS A 310 22.17 -1.62 -26.49
CA CYS A 310 21.10 -1.48 -27.48
C CYS A 310 20.04 -0.46 -27.01
N GLU A 311 19.82 0.58 -27.80
CA GLU A 311 18.85 1.65 -27.55
C GLU A 311 17.88 1.79 -28.75
N PRO A 312 16.65 2.31 -28.57
CA PRO A 312 15.71 2.51 -29.67
C PRO A 312 16.29 3.47 -30.72
N GLY A 313 16.43 3.00 -31.95
CA GLY A 313 16.86 3.82 -33.06
C GLY A 313 15.76 4.82 -33.41
N LYS A 314 16.09 6.11 -33.52
CA LYS A 314 15.13 7.10 -34.07
C LYS A 314 14.78 6.68 -35.49
N ALA A 315 13.59 6.11 -35.66
CA ALA A 315 13.06 5.51 -36.89
C ALA A 315 13.53 6.19 -38.18
N GLY A 316 14.58 5.62 -38.78
CA GLY A 316 14.99 5.91 -40.14
C GLY A 316 14.08 5.14 -41.10
N ARG A 317 12.98 5.78 -41.53
CA ARG A 317 12.05 5.27 -42.57
C ARG A 317 12.79 4.50 -43.67
N LYS A 318 12.59 3.19 -43.75
CA LYS A 318 12.73 2.47 -45.02
C LYS A 318 11.39 2.46 -45.74
N ARG A 319 11.41 3.06 -46.94
CA ARG A 319 10.34 3.04 -47.96
C ARG A 319 9.93 1.60 -48.27
N GLY A 320 8.63 1.33 -48.24
CA GLY A 320 8.09 0.06 -48.72
C GLY A 320 6.58 -0.12 -48.57
N GLY A 321 5.80 0.75 -49.22
CA GLY A 321 4.48 0.44 -49.82
C GLY A 321 3.36 -0.20 -48.99
N GLY A 322 2.28 0.58 -48.78
CA GLY A 322 0.91 0.10 -48.93
C GLY A 322 0.04 0.06 -47.68
N GLY A 323 -0.74 1.13 -47.46
CA GLY A 323 -1.90 1.13 -46.55
C GLY A 323 -1.59 1.58 -45.13
N SER A 324 -1.25 2.86 -44.94
CA SER A 324 -1.14 3.44 -43.61
C SER A 324 -2.55 3.72 -43.05
N ASP A 325 -3.08 2.77 -42.28
CA ASP A 325 -3.92 3.11 -41.14
C ASP A 325 -3.02 3.92 -40.18
N GLU A 326 -2.93 5.23 -40.40
CA GLU A 326 -2.22 6.12 -39.49
C GLU A 326 -2.95 6.05 -38.13
N GLU A 327 -2.36 5.30 -37.21
CA GLU A 327 -2.81 5.24 -35.83
C GLU A 327 -2.54 6.62 -35.21
N PHE A 328 -3.55 7.47 -35.18
CA PHE A 328 -3.44 8.78 -34.56
C PHE A 328 -3.40 8.61 -33.04
N GLU A 329 -2.25 8.94 -32.47
CA GLU A 329 -2.07 9.07 -31.03
C GLU A 329 -2.73 10.38 -30.57
N HIS A 330 -3.97 10.28 -30.10
CA HIS A 330 -4.65 11.42 -29.47
C HIS A 330 -4.03 11.67 -28.09
N LYS A 331 -3.68 12.92 -27.81
CA LYS A 331 -3.02 13.28 -26.54
C LYS A 331 -4.01 13.71 -25.49
N VAL A 332 -5.15 14.28 -25.89
CA VAL A 332 -6.15 14.82 -24.95
C VAL A 332 -7.56 14.44 -25.39
N ARG A 333 -8.39 14.08 -24.42
CA ARG A 333 -9.83 13.83 -24.60
C ARG A 333 -10.63 14.67 -23.63
N ILE A 334 -11.69 15.33 -24.11
CA ILE A 334 -12.65 16.06 -23.28
C ILE A 334 -13.98 15.28 -23.31
N MET A 335 -14.58 15.05 -22.15
CA MET A 335 -15.84 14.33 -22.02
C MET A 335 -16.88 15.24 -21.36
N LEU A 336 -18.06 15.34 -21.98
CA LEU A 336 -19.23 16.01 -21.41
C LEU A 336 -20.39 15.02 -21.42
N SER A 337 -20.83 14.56 -20.26
CA SER A 337 -21.92 13.60 -20.15
C SER A 337 -22.95 14.03 -19.11
N ALA A 338 -24.18 13.54 -19.29
CA ALA A 338 -25.23 13.64 -18.30
C ALA A 338 -25.89 12.27 -18.14
N GLY A 339 -26.40 11.99 -16.96
CA GLY A 339 -26.86 10.66 -16.62
C GLY A 339 -27.80 10.64 -15.44
N THR A 340 -28.25 9.44 -15.11
CA THR A 340 -29.04 9.18 -13.93
C THR A 340 -28.63 7.87 -13.27
N GLY A 341 -28.91 7.74 -11.98
CA GLY A 341 -28.44 6.64 -11.17
C GLY A 341 -29.50 5.99 -10.29
N LEU A 342 -29.14 4.78 -9.87
CA LEU A 342 -29.88 3.91 -8.96
C LEU A 342 -28.96 3.50 -7.81
N GLY A 343 -29.31 3.91 -6.58
CA GLY A 343 -28.55 3.61 -5.37
C GLY A 343 -29.23 2.61 -4.45
N VAL A 344 -28.45 1.76 -3.81
CA VAL A 344 -28.82 0.98 -2.62
C VAL A 344 -27.96 1.45 -1.46
N VAL A 345 -28.60 1.73 -0.34
CA VAL A 345 -27.93 2.31 0.84
C VAL A 345 -28.22 1.46 2.07
N SER A 346 -27.20 1.24 2.90
CA SER A 346 -27.35 0.47 4.13
C SER A 346 -28.11 1.22 5.23
N SER A 347 -28.70 0.46 6.13
CA SER A 347 -29.46 0.93 7.30
C SER A 347 -28.67 1.91 8.15
N GLY A 348 -29.26 3.04 8.50
CA GLY A 348 -28.61 4.10 9.28
C GLY A 348 -27.75 5.07 8.46
N THR A 349 -27.66 4.89 7.14
CA THR A 349 -26.96 5.84 6.27
C THR A 349 -27.85 7.02 5.85
N TYR A 350 -29.18 6.84 5.84
CA TYR A 350 -30.15 7.85 5.41
C TYR A 350 -31.45 7.76 6.24
N ASP A 351 -32.08 8.91 6.51
CA ASP A 351 -33.48 8.94 6.96
C ASP A 351 -34.37 8.71 5.71
N ALA A 352 -35.35 7.81 5.81
CA ALA A 352 -36.31 7.56 4.74
C ALA A 352 -37.11 8.83 4.36
N ASN A 353 -37.20 9.80 5.27
CA ASN A 353 -37.82 11.09 5.02
C ASN A 353 -36.98 12.01 4.10
N ASP A 354 -35.66 11.78 3.99
CA ASP A 354 -34.77 12.58 3.14
C ASP A 354 -34.92 12.27 1.63
N PHE A 355 -35.58 11.16 1.30
CA PHE A 355 -35.84 10.75 -0.08
C PHE A 355 -37.33 10.52 -0.27
N PRO A 356 -38.10 11.59 -0.54
CA PRO A 356 -39.56 11.49 -0.73
C PRO A 356 -39.96 10.57 -1.90
N ASN A 357 -39.00 10.16 -2.73
CA ASN A 357 -39.19 9.26 -3.85
C ASN A 357 -38.63 7.84 -3.62
N MET A 358 -38.30 7.45 -2.38
CA MET A 358 -37.96 6.06 -2.08
C MET A 358 -39.15 5.15 -2.42
N TYR A 359 -38.90 4.14 -3.25
CA TYR A 359 -39.93 3.17 -3.60
C TYR A 359 -40.14 2.22 -2.41
N SER A 360 -41.12 2.52 -1.58
CA SER A 360 -41.44 1.78 -0.34
C SER A 360 -41.82 0.31 -0.55
N GLY A 361 -42.10 -0.09 -1.80
CA GLY A 361 -42.44 -1.46 -2.17
C GLY A 361 -41.26 -2.42 -2.30
N PHE A 362 -40.01 -1.94 -2.26
CA PHE A 362 -38.81 -2.77 -2.42
C PHE A 362 -37.89 -2.64 -1.19
N LYS A 363 -38.27 -3.31 -0.10
CA LYS A 363 -37.46 -3.42 1.12
C LYS A 363 -36.47 -4.57 0.97
N VAL A 364 -35.18 -4.25 0.84
CA VAL A 364 -34.11 -5.27 0.89
C VAL A 364 -33.71 -5.45 2.35
N GLY A 365 -34.54 -6.14 3.13
CA GLY A 365 -34.42 -6.19 4.59
C GLY A 365 -35.15 -5.03 5.28
N ASN A 366 -35.13 -5.01 6.62
CA ASN A 366 -35.97 -4.07 7.38
C ASN A 366 -35.59 -2.59 7.16
N ASP A 367 -34.34 -2.31 6.74
CA ASP A 367 -33.75 -0.98 6.83
C ASP A 367 -32.86 -0.56 5.63
N ALA A 368 -32.77 -1.35 4.55
CA ALA A 368 -32.09 -0.94 3.32
C ALA A 368 -33.10 -0.51 2.26
N GLY A 369 -32.78 0.55 1.51
CA GLY A 369 -33.69 1.11 0.52
C GLY A 369 -33.02 1.44 -0.81
N MET A 370 -33.85 1.48 -1.85
CA MET A 370 -33.46 1.89 -3.19
C MET A 370 -33.83 3.35 -3.42
N ALA A 371 -32.86 4.15 -3.84
CA ALA A 371 -33.07 5.52 -4.29
C ALA A 371 -32.84 5.59 -5.81
N LEU A 372 -33.93 5.72 -6.55
CA LEU A 372 -33.91 6.44 -7.83
C LEU A 372 -33.74 7.92 -7.52
N ASN A 373 -33.26 8.74 -8.45
CA ASN A 373 -33.39 10.22 -8.47
C ASN A 373 -32.15 11.07 -8.24
N LYS A 374 -31.02 10.71 -8.85
CA LYS A 374 -30.04 11.76 -9.21
C LYS A 374 -30.00 11.95 -10.72
N LEU A 375 -30.08 13.20 -11.15
CA LEU A 375 -29.59 13.63 -12.45
C LEU A 375 -28.16 14.11 -12.21
N HIS A 376 -27.18 13.54 -12.88
CA HIS A 376 -25.79 13.97 -12.75
C HIS A 376 -25.26 14.47 -14.08
N PHE A 377 -24.34 15.41 -14.03
CA PHE A 377 -23.56 15.84 -15.18
C PHE A 377 -22.07 15.71 -14.87
N ARG A 378 -21.29 15.44 -15.91
CA ARG A 378 -19.84 15.26 -15.81
C ARG A 378 -19.15 16.05 -16.90
N ALA A 379 -18.06 16.70 -16.52
CA ALA A 379 -17.15 17.36 -17.43
C ALA A 379 -15.73 16.98 -17.05
N GLY A 380 -15.03 16.27 -17.93
CA GLY A 380 -13.69 15.75 -17.65
C GLY A 380 -12.71 15.96 -18.77
N VAL A 381 -11.43 16.04 -18.40
CA VAL A 381 -10.29 16.08 -19.32
C VAL A 381 -9.38 14.90 -19.00
N MET A 382 -9.13 14.07 -20.01
CA MET A 382 -8.24 12.91 -19.95
C MET A 382 -7.03 13.16 -20.85
N VAL A 383 -5.85 12.74 -20.41
CA VAL A 383 -4.58 12.83 -21.13
C VAL A 383 -4.05 11.42 -21.34
N ALA A 384 -3.69 11.09 -22.58
CA ALA A 384 -3.05 9.83 -22.89
C ALA A 384 -1.62 9.84 -22.35
N LEU A 385 -1.26 8.78 -21.62
CA LEU A 385 0.11 8.58 -21.15
C LEU A 385 0.93 7.83 -22.19
N PRO A 386 2.28 7.92 -22.16
CA PRO A 386 3.16 7.18 -23.07
C PRO A 386 3.20 5.66 -22.78
N VAL A 387 2.24 5.16 -21.99
CA VAL A 387 2.02 3.74 -21.74
C VAL A 387 0.85 3.31 -22.62
N GLU A 388 1.01 2.20 -23.34
CA GLU A 388 -0.06 1.74 -24.23
C GLU A 388 -1.41 1.65 -23.48
N LYS A 389 -2.45 2.26 -24.07
CA LYS A 389 -3.86 2.11 -23.65
C LYS A 389 -4.26 2.78 -22.34
N LEU A 390 -3.40 3.55 -21.69
CA LEU A 390 -3.70 4.24 -20.43
C LEU A 390 -3.95 5.75 -20.63
N GLU A 391 -5.07 6.24 -20.11
CA GLU A 391 -5.38 7.66 -20.02
C GLU A 391 -5.61 8.05 -18.55
N VAL A 392 -5.14 9.21 -18.14
CA VAL A 392 -5.36 9.75 -16.79
C VAL A 392 -5.95 11.14 -16.88
N GLY A 393 -6.82 11.50 -15.96
CA GLY A 393 -7.52 12.78 -16.03
C GLY A 393 -8.28 13.14 -14.79
N VAL A 394 -8.98 14.27 -14.88
CA VAL A 394 -9.81 14.81 -13.82
C VAL A 394 -11.20 15.08 -14.38
N THR A 395 -12.22 14.63 -13.66
CA THR A 395 -13.63 14.83 -14.00
C THR A 395 -14.32 15.60 -12.88
N PHE A 396 -14.94 16.71 -13.24
CA PHE A 396 -15.92 17.38 -12.42
C PHE A 396 -17.26 16.67 -12.57
N ARG A 397 -17.93 16.41 -11.46
CA ARG A 397 -19.27 15.81 -11.42
C ARG A 397 -20.18 16.71 -10.60
N GLY A 398 -21.37 17.00 -11.14
CA GLY A 398 -22.43 17.72 -10.44
C GLY A 398 -23.67 16.86 -10.33
N ASP A 399 -24.15 16.61 -9.11
CA ASP A 399 -25.39 15.87 -8.88
C ASP A 399 -26.54 16.84 -8.55
N LEU A 400 -27.66 16.69 -9.24
CA LEU A 400 -28.91 17.41 -9.04
C LEU A 400 -29.96 16.43 -8.50
N PRO A 401 -30.45 16.65 -7.27
CA PRO A 401 -31.51 15.82 -6.69
C PRO A 401 -32.83 16.15 -7.39
N LEU A 402 -33.60 15.13 -7.80
CA LEU A 402 -34.92 15.35 -8.44
C LEU A 402 -36.07 15.49 -7.42
N ALA A 403 -35.77 15.56 -6.13
CA ALA A 403 -36.77 15.72 -5.08
C ALA A 403 -37.24 17.18 -4.98
N PRO A 404 -38.57 17.46 -4.88
CA PRO A 404 -39.08 18.80 -4.65
C PRO A 404 -38.48 19.41 -3.36
N GLY A 405 -37.96 20.63 -3.43
CA GLY A 405 -37.40 21.34 -2.28
C GLY A 405 -35.88 21.28 -2.11
N TYR A 406 -35.17 20.54 -2.97
CA TYR A 406 -33.70 20.52 -2.98
C TYR A 406 -33.15 21.40 -4.12
N SER A 407 -32.59 22.55 -3.78
CA SER A 407 -32.00 23.49 -4.74
C SER A 407 -30.46 23.45 -4.80
N ALA A 408 -29.82 22.62 -3.98
CA ALA A 408 -28.36 22.55 -3.93
C ALA A 408 -27.81 21.58 -4.99
N LEU A 409 -26.89 22.07 -5.82
CA LEU A 409 -25.99 21.25 -6.62
C LEU A 409 -24.96 20.59 -5.70
N ALA A 410 -24.69 19.30 -5.88
CA ALA A 410 -23.54 18.63 -5.24
C ALA A 410 -22.34 18.61 -6.19
N PRO A 411 -21.34 19.50 -6.03
CA PRO A 411 -20.12 19.41 -6.81
C PRO A 411 -19.16 18.37 -6.21
N SER A 412 -18.61 17.50 -7.05
CA SER A 412 -17.52 16.58 -6.74
C SER A 412 -16.43 16.62 -7.81
N VAL A 413 -15.21 16.25 -7.41
CA VAL A 413 -14.05 16.18 -8.30
C VAL A 413 -13.44 14.78 -8.18
N ILE A 414 -13.29 14.13 -9.31
CA ILE A 414 -12.88 12.73 -9.43
C ILE A 414 -11.58 12.66 -10.23
N ALA A 415 -10.54 12.07 -9.66
CA ALA A 415 -9.34 11.72 -10.41
C ALA A 415 -9.57 10.35 -11.07
N ASN A 416 -9.42 10.29 -12.38
CA ASN A 416 -9.74 9.10 -13.17
C ASN A 416 -8.49 8.54 -13.84
N ALA A 417 -8.37 7.22 -13.83
CA ALA A 417 -7.53 6.44 -14.71
C ALA A 417 -8.45 5.58 -15.59
N SER A 418 -8.30 5.65 -16.90
CA SER A 418 -9.04 4.80 -17.82
C SER A 418 -8.09 3.94 -18.65
N TYR A 419 -8.42 2.66 -18.73
CA TYR A 419 -7.67 1.67 -19.49
C TYR A 419 -8.51 1.21 -20.69
N ARG A 420 -7.92 1.22 -21.87
CA ARG A 420 -8.63 0.78 -23.08
C ARG A 420 -8.69 -0.74 -23.16
N ILE A 421 -9.91 -1.27 -23.12
CA ILE A 421 -10.18 -2.71 -23.15
C ILE A 421 -10.27 -3.20 -24.61
N LEU A 422 -10.99 -2.48 -25.47
CA LEU A 422 -11.22 -2.87 -26.87
C LEU A 422 -11.31 -1.66 -27.81
N GLY A 423 -10.90 -1.85 -29.08
CA GLY A 423 -11.00 -0.88 -30.16
C GLY A 423 -9.66 -0.20 -30.52
N SER A 424 -9.44 0.05 -31.82
CA SER A 424 -8.28 0.79 -32.33
C SER A 424 -8.55 2.31 -32.38
N ASN A 425 -7.51 3.14 -32.53
CA ASN A 425 -7.63 4.58 -32.76
C ASN A 425 -8.13 4.92 -34.19
N ALA A 426 -8.99 4.09 -34.77
CA ALA A 426 -9.49 4.32 -36.12
C ALA A 426 -10.37 5.57 -36.19
N ILE A 427 -10.33 6.25 -37.33
CA ILE A 427 -11.08 7.49 -37.64
C ILE A 427 -12.60 7.32 -37.41
N LYS A 428 -13.10 6.09 -37.50
CA LYS A 428 -14.46 5.67 -37.15
C LYS A 428 -14.38 4.34 -36.42
N GLY A 429 -15.11 4.20 -35.33
CA GLY A 429 -15.15 2.93 -34.61
C GLY A 429 -15.72 3.04 -33.20
N VAL A 430 -15.89 1.86 -32.61
CA VAL A 430 -16.27 1.71 -31.20
C VAL A 430 -15.00 1.52 -30.39
N GLN A 431 -14.87 2.30 -29.33
CA GLN A 431 -13.83 2.11 -28.31
C GLN A 431 -14.50 1.83 -26.97
N LEU A 432 -14.04 0.77 -26.29
CA LEU A 432 -14.45 0.46 -24.92
C LEU A 432 -13.30 0.77 -23.96
N LEU A 433 -13.61 1.55 -22.93
CA LEU A 433 -12.68 1.92 -21.85
C LEU A 433 -13.21 1.35 -20.54
N GLY A 434 -12.34 0.69 -19.78
CA GLY A 434 -12.54 0.50 -18.35
C GLY A 434 -12.13 1.78 -17.63
N VAL A 435 -12.94 2.25 -16.70
CA VAL A 435 -12.71 3.48 -15.95
C VAL A 435 -12.58 3.12 -14.48
N PHE A 436 -11.51 3.61 -13.88
CA PHE A 436 -11.23 3.54 -12.46
C PHE A 436 -11.05 4.97 -11.94
N GLY A 437 -11.95 5.39 -11.05
CA GLY A 437 -11.95 6.72 -10.45
C GLY A 437 -11.71 6.63 -8.95
N LEU A 438 -10.80 7.46 -8.45
CA LEU A 438 -10.68 7.78 -7.03
C LEU A 438 -11.08 9.24 -6.84
N GLY A 439 -12.15 9.47 -6.11
CA GLY A 439 -12.79 10.78 -6.06
C GLY A 439 -13.02 11.30 -4.66
N TRP A 440 -12.90 12.61 -4.53
CA TRP A 440 -13.46 13.34 -3.40
C TRP A 440 -14.95 13.54 -3.68
N MET A 441 -15.79 12.75 -3.02
CA MET A 441 -17.24 12.92 -3.06
C MET A 441 -17.66 13.88 -1.94
N ASN A 442 -18.15 15.07 -2.29
CA ASN A 442 -18.92 15.86 -1.33
C ASN A 442 -20.36 15.35 -1.37
N VAL A 443 -20.77 14.62 -0.33
CA VAL A 443 -22.20 14.33 -0.11
C VAL A 443 -22.84 15.63 0.40
N MET A 444 -23.93 16.07 -0.24
CA MET A 444 -24.48 17.43 -0.22
C MET A 444 -24.64 18.08 1.16
N HIS A 445 -24.26 19.35 1.24
CA HIS A 445 -24.66 20.28 2.29
C HIS A 445 -26.12 20.71 2.08
N ARG A 446 -26.98 20.62 3.10
CA ARG A 446 -28.05 21.60 3.28
C ARG A 446 -27.34 22.87 3.78
N ILE A 447 -27.20 23.92 2.97
CA ILE A 447 -27.03 25.25 3.55
C ILE A 447 -28.46 25.67 3.89
N PRO A 448 -28.90 25.66 5.16
CA PRO A 448 -30.20 26.19 5.49
C PRO A 448 -30.13 27.69 5.25
N PHE A 449 -30.63 28.14 4.11
CA PHE A 449 -30.84 29.57 3.90
C PHE A 449 -32.17 30.06 4.45
N ASP A 450 -33.09 29.18 4.93
CA ASP A 450 -34.47 29.63 5.19
C ASP A 450 -35.23 29.00 6.39
N ASP A 451 -34.58 28.35 7.37
CA ASP A 451 -35.31 27.83 8.58
C ASP A 451 -35.31 28.79 9.78
N CYS A 452 -35.24 30.11 9.56
CA CYS A 452 -35.73 31.09 10.55
C CYS A 452 -37.27 31.20 10.58
N ALA A 453 -37.97 30.37 9.79
CA ALA A 453 -39.42 30.40 9.63
C ALA A 453 -40.12 29.22 10.32
N MET A 454 -39.79 28.93 11.58
CA MET A 454 -40.78 28.36 12.50
C MET A 454 -40.81 29.17 13.79
N GLN A 455 -41.80 30.05 13.78
CA GLN A 455 -42.24 30.92 14.84
C GLN A 455 -42.71 30.10 16.03
N ASP A 456 -42.11 30.32 17.20
CA ASP A 456 -42.89 30.48 18.42
C ASP A 456 -42.66 31.92 18.89
N ILE A 457 -43.67 32.75 18.66
CA ILE A 457 -43.70 34.13 19.12
C ILE A 457 -43.93 34.05 20.62
N ASN A 458 -42.91 34.32 21.42
CA ASN A 458 -43.14 34.64 22.83
C ASN A 458 -43.71 36.07 22.85
N GLU A 459 -45.03 36.19 22.97
CA GLU A 459 -45.79 37.45 22.86
C GLU A 459 -45.35 38.52 23.88
N SER A 460 -44.59 38.17 24.92
CA SER A 460 -44.25 39.09 26.00
C SER A 460 -43.13 40.07 25.68
N ASP A 461 -42.16 39.74 24.82
CA ASP A 461 -40.88 40.47 24.83
C ASP A 461 -40.33 40.96 23.49
N LEU A 462 -40.98 40.69 22.34
CA LEU A 462 -40.66 41.25 21.01
C LEU A 462 -39.15 41.33 20.62
N THR A 463 -38.28 40.56 21.28
CA THR A 463 -36.84 40.66 21.17
C THR A 463 -36.33 39.48 20.36
N TYR A 464 -35.96 39.78 19.11
CA TYR A 464 -35.34 38.83 18.20
C TYR A 464 -33.86 38.71 18.55
N THR A 465 -33.43 37.59 19.11
CA THR A 465 -32.02 37.23 19.13
C THR A 465 -31.86 35.83 18.55
N CYS A 466 -31.70 35.77 17.23
CA CYS A 466 -31.01 34.63 16.64
C CYS A 466 -29.53 34.83 16.94
N SER A 467 -29.04 34.21 18.03
CA SER A 467 -27.60 34.10 18.27
C SER A 467 -27.08 32.95 17.42
N PRO A 468 -26.24 33.20 16.38
CA PRO A 468 -25.64 32.12 15.60
C PRO A 468 -24.62 31.29 16.38
N LEU A 469 -24.37 31.61 17.66
CA LEU A 469 -23.39 30.94 18.53
C LEU A 469 -23.99 29.80 19.36
N ASP A 470 -25.29 29.81 19.66
CA ASP A 470 -25.88 28.82 20.58
C ASP A 470 -26.10 27.44 19.93
N TRP A 471 -25.99 27.33 18.60
CA TRP A 471 -26.00 26.06 17.89
C TRP A 471 -24.69 25.27 18.01
N TYR A 472 -23.58 25.92 18.41
CA TYR A 472 -22.29 25.25 18.50
C TYR A 472 -22.03 24.58 19.84
N GLU A 473 -22.69 25.03 20.92
CA GLU A 473 -22.39 24.58 22.28
C GLU A 473 -23.42 23.63 22.89
N GLN A 474 -24.64 23.55 22.36
CA GLN A 474 -25.62 22.59 22.87
C GLN A 474 -25.69 21.34 21.98
N ASP A 475 -25.04 20.30 22.49
CA ASP A 475 -25.29 18.90 22.21
C ASP A 475 -24.58 18.30 20.99
N SER A 476 -23.28 18.05 21.16
CA SER A 476 -22.44 17.28 20.25
C SER A 476 -22.93 15.86 19.99
N SER A 477 -23.86 15.33 20.81
CA SER A 477 -24.45 14.01 20.63
C SER A 477 -25.67 14.02 19.67
N TYR A 478 -26.38 15.15 19.57
CA TYR A 478 -27.58 15.28 18.73
C TYR A 478 -27.34 15.98 17.38
N ALA A 479 -26.30 16.81 17.28
CA ALA A 479 -25.94 17.49 16.03
C ALA A 479 -25.54 16.52 14.90
N VAL A 480 -25.08 15.31 15.24
CA VAL A 480 -24.74 14.26 14.27
C VAL A 480 -25.99 13.59 13.68
N THR A 481 -27.10 13.56 14.41
CA THR A 481 -28.33 12.85 13.99
C THR A 481 -29.32 13.67 13.17
N ARG A 482 -29.27 15.01 13.20
CA ARG A 482 -30.24 15.87 12.47
C ARG A 482 -29.66 16.73 11.37
N ASN A 483 -28.33 16.95 11.35
CA ASN A 483 -27.69 17.67 10.25
C ASN A 483 -27.24 16.66 9.21
N GLY A 484 -28.17 16.33 8.31
CA GLY A 484 -27.89 15.57 7.10
C GLY A 484 -26.63 16.09 6.41
N PHE A 485 -25.66 15.18 6.30
CA PHE A 485 -24.56 15.17 5.35
C PHE A 485 -23.48 16.26 5.52
N ARG A 486 -22.64 16.11 6.56
CA ARG A 486 -21.21 16.44 6.47
C ARG A 486 -20.37 15.17 6.52
N LYS A 487 -20.13 14.56 5.36
CA LYS A 487 -18.96 13.69 5.15
C LYS A 487 -18.17 14.24 3.98
N SER A 488 -17.27 15.18 4.27
CA SER A 488 -16.17 15.54 3.38
C SER A 488 -15.00 14.60 3.68
N GLY A 489 -14.60 13.79 2.71
CA GLY A 489 -13.48 12.86 2.87
C GLY A 489 -13.30 11.98 1.62
N PHE A 490 -12.14 11.32 1.55
CA PHE A 490 -11.82 10.34 0.51
C PHE A 490 -12.63 9.06 0.77
N LEU A 491 -13.89 9.03 0.35
CA LEU A 491 -14.85 8.05 0.87
C LEU A 491 -15.51 7.21 -0.22
N GLY A 492 -15.08 7.31 -1.48
CA GLY A 492 -15.69 6.56 -2.59
C GLY A 492 -14.71 6.07 -3.64
N VAL A 493 -14.96 4.87 -4.15
CA VAL A 493 -14.33 4.32 -5.35
C VAL A 493 -15.38 4.30 -6.46
N GLU A 494 -15.02 4.80 -7.64
CA GLU A 494 -15.84 4.72 -8.84
C GLU A 494 -15.24 3.71 -9.81
N LEU A 495 -16.03 2.74 -10.24
CA LEU A 495 -15.65 1.73 -11.23
C LEU A 495 -16.64 1.75 -12.37
N GLY A 496 -16.20 1.75 -13.62
CA GLY A 496 -17.14 1.82 -14.73
C GLY A 496 -16.59 1.35 -16.05
N VAL A 497 -17.47 1.33 -17.04
CA VAL A 497 -17.13 1.09 -18.44
C VAL A 497 -17.75 2.19 -19.29
N ASP A 498 -16.93 2.82 -20.12
CA ASP A 498 -17.32 3.85 -21.07
C ASP A 498 -17.15 3.34 -22.51
N ALA A 499 -18.28 3.24 -23.22
CA ALA A 499 -18.33 3.00 -24.66
C ALA A 499 -18.33 4.32 -25.43
N ASN A 500 -17.32 4.53 -26.26
CA ASN A 500 -17.17 5.71 -27.10
C ASN A 500 -17.37 5.32 -28.57
N PHE A 501 -18.32 5.96 -29.24
CA PHE A 501 -18.66 5.78 -30.65
C PHE A 501 -18.15 6.99 -31.44
N TRP A 502 -17.04 6.84 -32.16
CA TRP A 502 -16.41 7.94 -32.91
C TRP A 502 -17.09 8.15 -34.26
N LEU A 503 -17.76 9.29 -34.42
CA LEU A 503 -18.44 9.68 -35.65
C LEU A 503 -17.48 10.37 -36.61
N THR A 504 -16.52 11.11 -36.06
CA THR A 504 -15.41 11.75 -36.78
C THR A 504 -14.11 11.56 -35.98
N LYS A 505 -12.98 11.98 -36.56
CA LYS A 505 -11.66 11.91 -35.91
C LYS A 505 -11.62 12.59 -34.53
N ASN A 506 -12.37 13.67 -34.34
CA ASN A 506 -12.29 14.50 -33.14
C ASN A 506 -13.59 14.52 -32.33
N PHE A 507 -14.66 13.84 -32.79
CA PHE A 507 -15.99 13.89 -32.17
C PHE A 507 -16.63 12.51 -32.13
N GLY A 508 -17.07 12.12 -30.95
CA GLY A 508 -17.80 10.88 -30.70
C GLY A 508 -18.90 11.05 -29.66
N LEU A 509 -19.74 10.02 -29.56
CA LEU A 509 -20.74 9.87 -28.52
C LEU A 509 -20.19 8.94 -27.44
N ASN A 510 -20.48 9.20 -26.17
CA ASN A 510 -20.10 8.35 -25.05
C ASN A 510 -21.35 7.81 -24.37
N LEU A 511 -21.34 6.52 -24.03
CA LEU A 511 -22.31 5.85 -23.19
C LEU A 511 -21.54 5.12 -22.09
N GLY A 512 -21.87 5.41 -20.83
CA GLY A 512 -21.17 4.88 -19.68
C GLY A 512 -22.09 4.20 -18.68
N VAL A 513 -21.59 3.15 -18.04
CA VAL A 513 -22.16 2.59 -16.81
C VAL A 513 -21.10 2.67 -15.73
N MET A 514 -21.43 3.29 -14.60
CA MET A 514 -20.50 3.55 -13.49
C MET A 514 -21.10 3.05 -12.19
N PHE A 515 -20.24 2.59 -11.30
CA PHE A 515 -20.55 2.02 -10.00
C PHE A 515 -19.79 2.81 -8.95
N ASP A 516 -20.51 3.57 -8.15
CA ASP A 516 -19.98 4.27 -6.99
C ASP A 516 -20.11 3.36 -5.77
N VAL A 517 -19.01 3.10 -5.07
CA VAL A 517 -19.02 2.40 -3.77
C VAL A 517 -18.49 3.34 -2.72
N LEU A 518 -19.32 3.69 -1.74
CA LEU A 518 -18.98 4.58 -0.63
C LEU A 518 -18.71 3.79 0.65
N PHE A 519 -17.68 4.19 1.41
CA PHE A 519 -17.29 3.64 2.72
C PHE A 519 -17.21 4.77 3.77
N PRO A 520 -17.20 4.51 5.09
CA PRO A 520 -17.37 3.22 5.77
C PRO A 520 -18.82 2.74 5.85
N THR A 521 -19.79 3.65 5.70
CA THR A 521 -21.21 3.32 5.55
C THR A 521 -21.44 2.87 4.12
N PHE A 522 -21.70 1.58 3.92
CA PHE A 522 -21.86 1.00 2.59
C PHE A 522 -23.02 1.67 1.86
N ALA A 523 -22.69 2.36 0.78
CA ALA A 523 -23.63 2.78 -0.24
C ALA A 523 -23.10 2.33 -1.61
N PHE A 524 -23.98 1.75 -2.40
CA PHE A 524 -23.69 1.31 -3.75
C PHE A 524 -24.60 2.06 -4.70
N ASN A 525 -24.05 2.69 -5.73
CA ASN A 525 -24.85 3.38 -6.74
C ASN A 525 -24.39 3.03 -8.14
N MET A 526 -25.35 2.72 -9.00
CA MET A 526 -25.15 2.44 -10.42
C MET A 526 -25.68 3.60 -11.25
N ASP A 527 -24.78 4.28 -11.96
CA ASP A 527 -25.05 5.40 -12.84
C ASP A 527 -25.04 4.98 -14.31
N PHE A 528 -26.04 5.41 -15.06
CA PHE A 528 -26.06 5.37 -16.52
C PHE A 528 -25.88 6.78 -17.05
N GLN A 529 -24.95 6.96 -17.99
CA GLN A 529 -24.70 8.26 -18.57
C GLN A 529 -24.52 8.21 -20.07
N GLY A 530 -24.89 9.32 -20.72
CA GLY A 530 -24.69 9.54 -22.13
C GLY A 530 -24.14 10.94 -22.37
N GLY A 531 -23.28 11.08 -23.37
CA GLY A 531 -22.60 12.34 -23.60
C GLY A 531 -21.90 12.43 -24.94
N VAL A 532 -21.11 13.48 -25.07
CA VAL A 532 -20.20 13.71 -26.19
C VAL A 532 -18.76 13.62 -25.70
N ALA A 533 -17.89 13.11 -26.57
CA ALA A 533 -16.47 13.04 -26.34
C ALA A 533 -15.73 13.72 -27.49
N LEU A 534 -14.76 14.57 -27.14
CA LEU A 534 -13.88 15.26 -28.06
C LEU A 534 -12.45 14.73 -27.90
N ARG A 535 -11.69 14.67 -28.99
CA ARG A 535 -10.26 14.30 -28.97
C ARG A 535 -9.40 15.30 -29.72
N PHE A 536 -8.19 15.51 -29.22
CA PHE A 536 -7.20 16.44 -29.75
C PHE A 536 -5.83 15.76 -29.90
#